data_AF-A0A968DKV6-F1
#
_entry.id   AF-A0A968DKV6-F1
#
_cell.length_a   1.000
_cell.length_b   1.000
_cell.length_c   1.000
_cell.angle_alpha   90.00
_cell.angle_beta   90.00
_cell.angle_gamma   90.00
#
_symmetry.space_group_name_H-M   'P 1'
#
loop_
_entity.id
_entity.type
_entity.pdbx_description
1 polymer ?
#
loop_
_entity_poly.entity_id
_entity_poly.type
_entity_poly.pdbx_seq_one_letter_code
_entity_poly.pdbx_strand_id
1 'polypeptide(L)' 'MLTRRLGKSDIEVSALGMGCWAIGGPWIWEQPGEDPFPAGWGKIDDRQSIQGIQAALDLGINFFDTAANY' A
#
# COMPACT_ATOMS: atom_id res chain seq x y z
N MET A 1 -6.64 13.34 -14.60
CA MET A 1 -5.76 13.11 -13.43
C MET A 1 -4.61 14.12 -13.47
N LEU A 2 -4.23 14.74 -12.35
CA LEU A 2 -3.01 15.54 -12.25
C LEU A 2 -1.80 14.60 -12.12
N THR A 3 -0.74 14.78 -12.92
CA THR A 3 0.50 14.01 -12.83
C THR A 3 1.69 14.90 -12.45
N ARG A 4 2.76 14.27 -11.98
CA ARG A 4 4.04 14.89 -11.61
C ARG A 4 5.18 13.94 -11.95
N ARG A 5 6.33 14.51 -12.33
CA ARG A 5 7.57 13.76 -12.45
C ARG A 5 8.05 13.25 -11.09
N LEU A 6 8.41 11.97 -11.01
CA LEU A 6 8.94 11.38 -9.79
C LEU A 6 10.42 11.76 -9.60
N GLY A 7 10.64 12.86 -8.89
CA GLY A 7 11.98 13.35 -8.54
C GLY A 7 12.84 13.67 -9.77
N LYS A 8 13.99 12.98 -9.86
CA LYS A 8 14.94 13.11 -10.98
C LYS A 8 14.80 12.01 -12.04
N SER A 9 13.83 11.10 -11.87
CA SER A 9 13.55 10.07 -12.88
C SER A 9 12.73 10.67 -14.03
N ASP A 10 12.63 9.93 -15.13
CA ASP A 10 11.76 10.27 -16.26
C ASP A 10 10.36 9.62 -16.12
N ILE A 11 9.98 9.19 -14.92
CA ILE A 11 8.68 8.56 -14.64
C ILE A 11 7.65 9.63 -14.27
N GLU A 12 6.53 9.65 -14.98
CA GLU A 12 5.35 10.46 -14.65
C GLU A 12 4.36 9.64 -13.81
N VAL A 13 4.03 10.14 -12.62
CA VAL A 13 3.09 9.51 -11.69
C VAL A 13 1.90 10.41 -11.41
N SER A 14 0.77 9.84 -11.04
CA SER A 14 -0.36 10.56 -10.47
C SER A 14 0.09 11.36 -9.24
N ALA A 15 -0.42 12.58 -9.08
CA ALA A 15 -0.05 13.45 -7.95
C ALA A 15 -0.48 12.90 -6.57
N LEU A 16 -1.32 11.85 -6.56
CA LEU A 16 -1.67 11.02 -5.42
C LEU A 16 -1.26 9.57 -5.74
N GLY A 17 -0.76 8.84 -4.75
CA GLY A 17 -0.51 7.41 -4.83
C GLY A 17 -1.39 6.61 -3.88
N MET A 18 -1.53 5.31 -4.11
CA MET A 18 -2.23 4.39 -3.22
C MET A 18 -1.22 3.64 -2.33
N GLY A 19 -1.32 3.82 -1.02
CA GLY A 19 -0.56 3.03 -0.05
C GLY A 19 -1.20 1.67 0.19
N CYS A 20 -0.38 0.62 0.25
CA CYS A 20 -0.85 -0.76 0.33
C CYS A 20 -0.73 -1.40 1.73
N TRP A 21 -0.32 -0.66 2.76
CA TRP A 21 -0.16 -1.24 4.11
C TRP A 21 -1.47 -1.80 4.68
N ALA A 22 -2.56 -1.04 4.58
CA ALA A 22 -3.85 -1.47 5.13
C ALA A 22 -4.36 -2.79 4.51
N ILE A 23 -4.02 -3.07 3.25
CA ILE A 23 -4.48 -4.27 2.54
C ILE A 23 -3.55 -5.48 2.71
N GLY A 24 -2.39 -5.32 3.36
CA GLY A 24 -1.48 -6.42 3.72
C GLY A 24 -1.98 -7.29 4.88
N GLY A 25 -2.88 -6.74 5.69
CA GLY A 25 -3.59 -7.47 6.73
C GLY A 25 -2.77 -7.73 8.00
N PRO A 26 -3.20 -8.69 8.83
CA PRO A 26 -2.60 -8.90 10.14
C PRO A 26 -1.31 -9.70 10.06
N TRP A 27 -0.29 -9.21 10.75
CA TRP A 27 0.94 -9.95 11.01
C TRP A 27 1.55 -9.53 12.34
N ILE A 28 2.43 -10.37 12.86
CA ILE A 28 3.09 -10.22 14.15
C ILE A 28 4.57 -9.94 13.92
N TRP A 29 5.08 -8.90 14.56
CA TRP A 29 6.50 -8.64 14.62
C TRP A 29 7.13 -9.49 15.72
N GLU A 30 8.17 -10.25 15.38
CA GLU A 30 8.96 -11.05 16.32
C GLU A 30 10.41 -10.55 16.33
N GLN A 31 10.91 -10.09 17.49
CA GLN A 31 12.32 -9.76 17.70
C GLN A 31 12.96 -10.69 18.73
N PRO A 32 14.23 -11.08 18.55
CA PRO A 32 14.97 -11.77 19.59
C PRO A 32 15.02 -10.94 20.88
N GLY A 33 14.50 -11.50 21.97
CA GLY A 33 14.55 -10.86 23.30
C GLY A 33 13.38 -9.94 23.63
N GLU A 34 12.38 -9.82 22.76
CA GLU A 34 11.14 -9.08 23.01
C GLU A 34 9.92 -9.98 22.83
N ASP A 35 8.82 -9.64 23.50
CA ASP A 35 7.54 -10.34 23.31
C ASP A 35 6.95 -10.00 21.93
N PRO A 36 6.40 -10.97 21.17
CA PRO A 36 5.76 -10.70 19.89
C PRO A 36 4.60 -9.72 20.00
N PHE A 37 4.48 -8.80 19.04
CA PHE A 37 3.39 -7.82 19.03
C PHE A 37 2.80 -7.63 17.62
N PRO A 38 1.49 -7.28 17.50
CA PRO A 38 0.86 -7.04 16.21
C PRO A 38 1.42 -5.79 15.55
N ALA A 39 1.87 -5.93 14.30
CA ALA A 39 2.41 -4.84 13.49
C ALA A 39 1.65 -4.62 12.17
N GLY A 40 0.82 -5.58 11.77
CA GLY A 40 -0.11 -5.44 10.65
C GLY A 40 -1.45 -4.81 11.03
N TRP A 41 -2.27 -4.54 10.02
CA TRP A 41 -3.65 -4.09 10.23
C TRP A 41 -4.57 -5.24 10.66
N GLY A 42 -5.79 -4.91 11.08
CA GLY A 42 -6.77 -5.92 11.50
C GLY A 42 -7.18 -6.87 10.37
N LYS A 43 -8.24 -7.66 10.60
CA LYS A 43 -8.77 -8.56 9.57
C LYS A 43 -9.15 -7.79 8.30
N ILE A 44 -8.60 -8.21 7.16
CA ILE A 44 -8.89 -7.66 5.84
C ILE A 44 -9.68 -8.68 5.01
N ASP A 45 -10.51 -8.15 4.10
CA ASP A 45 -11.20 -8.91 3.06
C ASP A 45 -10.54 -8.62 1.71
N ASP A 46 -9.85 -9.61 1.14
CA ASP A 46 -9.13 -9.46 -0.13
C ASP A 46 -10.02 -8.97 -1.27
N ARG A 47 -11.33 -9.25 -1.24
CA ARG A 47 -12.26 -8.74 -2.26
C ARG A 47 -12.38 -7.23 -2.20
N GLN A 48 -12.43 -6.66 -1.00
CA GLN A 48 -12.45 -5.21 -0.80
C GLN A 48 -11.10 -4.59 -1.16
N SER A 49 -9.99 -5.26 -0.84
CA SER A 49 -8.66 -4.83 -1.25
C SER A 49 -8.53 -4.73 -2.77
N ILE A 50 -8.95 -5.77 -3.50
CA ILE A 50 -8.94 -5.81 -4.96
C ILE A 50 -9.84 -4.71 -5.55
N GLN A 51 -11.05 -4.54 -5.01
CA GLN A 51 -11.96 -3.48 -5.42
C GLN A 51 -11.36 -2.08 -5.20
N GLY A 52 -10.66 -1.87 -4.07
CA GLY A 52 -9.97 -0.62 -3.78
C GLY A 52 -8.86 -0.32 -4.77
N ILE A 53 -8.04 -1.32 -5.13
CA ILE A 53 -7.00 -1.19 -6.16
C ILE A 53 -7.62 -0.85 -7.52
N GLN A 54 -8.68 -1.55 -7.92
CA GLN A 54 -9.39 -1.30 -9.18
C GLN A 54 -9.99 0.11 -9.21
N ALA A 55 -10.63 0.55 -8.13
CA ALA A 55 -11.17 1.90 -8.03
C ALA A 55 -10.07 2.98 -8.12
N ALA A 56 -8.89 2.74 -7.51
CA ALA A 56 -7.76 3.65 -7.64
C ALA A 56 -7.30 3.76 -9.11
N LEU A 57 -7.19 2.63 -9.80
CA LEU A 57 -6.85 2.59 -11.24
C LEU A 57 -7.90 3.34 -12.08
N ASP A 58 -9.20 3.09 -11.84
CA ASP A 58 -10.30 3.75 -12.56
C ASP A 58 -10.32 5.28 -12.36
N LEU A 59 -9.89 5.75 -11.19
CA LEU A 59 -9.73 7.18 -10.88
C LEU A 59 -8.44 7.78 -11.45
N GLY A 60 -7.59 6.98 -12.08
CA GLY A 60 -6.36 7.41 -12.74
C GLY A 60 -5.10 7.38 -11.87
N ILE A 61 -5.14 6.72 -10.70
CA ILE A 61 -3.92 6.45 -9.92
C ILE A 61 -3.04 5.48 -10.71
N ASN A 62 -1.76 5.80 -10.84
CA ASN A 62 -0.78 4.92 -11.48
C ASN A 62 0.45 4.66 -10.58
N PHE A 63 0.43 5.13 -9.34
CA PHE A 63 1.52 5.02 -8.39
C PHE A 63 1.06 4.34 -7.11
N PHE A 64 1.70 3.21 -6.77
CA PHE A 64 1.34 2.34 -5.67
C PHE A 64 2.56 2.12 -4.80
N ASP A 65 2.39 2.29 -3.49
CA ASP A 65 3.43 2.13 -2.48
C ASP A 65 3.19 0.84 -1.70
N THR A 66 4.22 0.00 -1.61
CA THR A 66 4.18 -1.30 -0.92
C THR A 66 5.54 -1.64 -0.30
N ALA A 67 5.57 -2.58 0.64
CA ALA A 67 6.79 -3.09 1.27
C ALA A 67 6.63 -4.54 1.73
N ALA A 68 7.76 -5.19 2.03
CA ALA A 68 7.77 -6.59 2.49
C ALA A 68 7.07 -6.80 3.86
N ASN A 69 6.99 -5.75 4.68
CA ASN A 69 6.39 -5.79 6.02
C ASN A 69 4.96 -5.23 6.05
N TYR A 70 4.27 -5.12 4.92
CA TYR A 70 2.89 -4.62 4.88
C TYR A 70 1.90 -5.74 5.09
#